data_AF-A0A226MCL7-F1
#
_entry.id   AF-A0A226MCL7-F1
#
_cell.length_a   1.000
_cell.length_b   1.000
_cell.length_c   1.000
_cell.angle_alpha   90.00
_cell.angle_beta   90.00
_cell.angle_gamma   90.00
#
_symmetry.space_group_name_H-M   'P 1'
#
loop_
_entity.id
_entity.type
_entity.pdbx_description
1 polymer ?
#
loop_
_entity_poly.entity_id
_entity_poly.type
_entity_poly.pdbx_seq_one_letter_code
_entity_poly.pdbx_strand_id
1 'polypeptide(L)'
;MWKLLTLGVLLAACCSPACCTSIFYSYKDANQVLKIQKRANSFLEEVKPGSLERECREETCDFEEASEIFETKEATLEFWNKYVDGDQCAQKPCFNGTCKDNIGSYSCICDRGWEGALCNYEVKYNNCSVNNGGCQHFCKEDPAKQCRYCSCASGYQLMNDHNMCTPVVEFPCGRVKMDYTEGKAEFNIRLIGGHSGGRGFSPWQV
;
A
#
# COMPACT_ATOMS: atom_id res chain seq x y z
N MET A 1 -65.99 16.80 -26.46
CA MET A 1 -64.71 16.74 -27.20
C MET A 1 -63.51 17.25 -26.37
N TRP A 2 -63.58 17.28 -25.03
CA TRP A 2 -62.50 17.84 -24.18
C TRP A 2 -61.61 16.78 -23.49
N LYS A 3 -61.90 15.48 -23.66
CA LYS A 3 -61.12 14.39 -23.04
C LYS A 3 -59.94 13.87 -23.89
N LEU A 4 -59.82 14.29 -25.15
CA LEU A 4 -58.73 13.87 -26.04
C LEU A 4 -57.59 14.91 -26.14
N LEU A 5 -57.82 16.16 -25.72
CA LEU A 5 -56.79 17.19 -25.68
C LEU A 5 -55.85 17.06 -24.47
N THR A 6 -56.30 16.41 -23.39
CA THR A 6 -55.48 16.24 -22.18
C THR A 6 -54.49 15.07 -22.27
N LEU A 7 -54.70 14.09 -23.15
CA LEU A 7 -53.74 12.99 -23.37
C LEU A 7 -52.58 13.41 -24.30
N GLY A 8 -52.78 14.38 -25.18
CA GLY A 8 -51.72 14.88 -26.08
C GLY A 8 -50.66 15.74 -25.39
N VAL A 9 -51.02 16.41 -24.29
CA VAL A 9 -50.09 17.29 -23.55
C VAL A 9 -49.18 16.50 -22.59
N LEU A 10 -49.63 15.33 -22.12
CA LEU A 10 -48.84 14.47 -21.22
C LEU A 10 -47.74 13.65 -21.92
N LEU A 11 -47.82 13.47 -23.24
CA LEU A 11 -46.79 12.74 -24.03
C LEU A 11 -45.75 13.65 -24.70
N ALA A 12 -45.96 14.97 -24.72
CA ALA A 12 -45.02 15.94 -25.30
C ALA A 12 -44.10 16.60 -24.25
N ALA A 13 -44.28 16.32 -22.95
CA ALA A 13 -43.45 16.86 -21.87
C ALA A 13 -42.20 16.01 -21.56
N CYS A 14 -42.01 14.85 -22.22
CA CYS A 14 -40.86 13.97 -21.98
C CYS A 14 -39.66 14.20 -22.92
N CYS A 15 -39.68 15.23 -23.78
CA CYS A 15 -38.57 15.54 -24.70
C CYS A 15 -38.01 16.96 -24.53
N SER A 16 -37.89 17.44 -23.28
CA SER A 16 -37.03 18.59 -22.98
C SER A 16 -35.67 18.06 -22.49
N PRO A 17 -34.53 18.43 -23.11
CA PRO A 17 -33.19 18.01 -22.66
C PRO A 17 -32.76 18.71 -21.35
N ALA A 18 -33.72 19.27 -20.60
CA ALA A 18 -33.49 20.11 -19.44
C ALA A 18 -33.78 19.35 -18.15
N CYS A 19 -33.06 18.25 -17.90
CA CYS A 19 -32.71 17.83 -16.53
C CYS A 19 -31.71 16.66 -16.53
N CYS A 20 -30.59 16.79 -17.23
CA CYS A 20 -29.36 16.13 -16.78
C CYS A 20 -28.58 17.16 -15.96
N THR A 21 -29.12 17.57 -14.81
CA THR A 21 -28.27 18.22 -13.80
C THR A 21 -27.28 17.16 -13.38
N SER A 22 -26.03 17.27 -13.82
CA SER A 22 -24.96 16.45 -13.28
C SER A 22 -24.96 16.64 -11.76
N ILE A 23 -25.30 15.59 -11.03
CA ILE A 23 -25.28 15.58 -9.55
C ILE A 23 -23.84 15.84 -9.04
N PHE A 24 -22.85 15.61 -9.90
CA PHE A 24 -21.44 15.81 -9.60
C PHE A 24 -20.95 17.18 -10.09
N TYR A 25 -20.34 17.92 -9.17
CA TYR A 25 -19.57 19.13 -9.48
C TYR A 25 -18.36 18.78 -10.37
N SER A 26 -18.00 19.69 -11.27
CA SER A 26 -16.74 19.64 -12.04
C SER A 26 -15.54 19.57 -11.09
N TYR A 27 -14.47 18.86 -11.45
CA TYR A 27 -13.22 18.80 -10.66
C TYR A 27 -12.70 20.19 -10.25
N LYS A 28 -12.83 21.18 -11.14
CA LYS A 28 -12.40 22.56 -10.87
C LYS A 28 -13.28 23.26 -9.81
N ASP A 29 -14.56 22.93 -9.76
CA ASP A 29 -15.53 23.50 -8.83
C ASP A 29 -15.55 22.73 -7.50
N ALA A 30 -15.35 21.41 -7.54
CA ALA A 30 -15.23 20.56 -6.36
C ALA A 30 -14.02 20.97 -5.47
N ASN A 31 -12.91 21.37 -6.09
CA ASN A 31 -11.73 21.88 -5.38
C ASN A 31 -11.97 23.24 -4.69
N GLN A 32 -13.07 23.95 -4.99
CA GLN A 32 -13.41 25.20 -4.30
C GLN A 32 -14.28 24.98 -3.05
N VAL A 33 -14.93 23.82 -2.92
CA VAL A 33 -15.82 23.49 -1.79
C VAL A 33 -15.03 22.95 -0.60
N LEU A 34 -13.89 22.30 -0.84
CA LEU A 34 -12.92 21.94 0.20
C LEU A 34 -12.03 23.13 0.56
N LYS A 35 -12.64 24.27 0.93
CA LYS A 35 -11.92 25.24 1.75
C LYS A 35 -11.91 24.70 3.17
N ILE A 36 -10.90 23.89 3.48
CA ILE A 36 -10.58 23.54 4.87
C ILE A 36 -10.47 24.87 5.61
N GLN A 37 -11.31 25.08 6.62
CA GLN A 37 -11.10 26.22 7.52
C GLN A 37 -9.78 25.92 8.23
N LYS A 38 -8.72 26.65 7.87
CA LYS A 38 -7.47 26.58 8.60
C LYS A 38 -7.76 26.80 10.08
N ARG A 39 -7.30 25.90 10.94
CA ARG A 39 -7.47 26.05 12.39
C ARG A 39 -6.50 27.11 12.87
N ALA A 40 -6.93 28.36 12.85
CA ALA A 40 -6.21 29.40 13.58
C ALA A 40 -6.51 29.26 15.08
N ASN A 41 -5.47 29.11 15.90
CA ASN A 41 -5.58 29.15 17.36
C ASN A 41 -5.66 30.60 17.86
N SER A 42 -5.32 31.60 17.03
CA SER A 42 -5.38 33.03 17.35
C SER A 42 -5.78 33.95 16.19
N PHE A 43 -6.24 35.17 16.53
CA PHE A 43 -6.59 36.22 15.56
C PHE A 43 -5.35 36.67 14.76
N LEU A 44 -5.42 36.59 13.42
CA LEU A 44 -4.34 36.91 12.47
C LEU A 44 -3.08 36.04 12.55
N GLU A 45 -3.19 34.84 13.14
CA GLU A 45 -2.08 33.90 13.24
C GLU A 45 -1.46 33.52 11.91
N GLU A 46 -2.29 33.25 10.91
CA GLU A 46 -1.92 32.91 9.51
C GLU A 46 -1.06 33.97 8.80
N VAL A 47 -0.94 35.18 9.34
CA VAL A 47 -0.05 36.23 8.78
C VAL A 47 1.39 36.02 9.24
N LYS A 48 1.60 35.29 10.34
CA LYS A 48 2.93 34.98 10.85
C LYS A 48 3.54 33.85 10.01
N PRO A 49 4.87 33.82 9.84
CA PRO A 49 5.52 32.68 9.22
C PRO A 49 5.33 31.42 10.06
N GLY A 50 5.20 30.27 9.39
CA GLY A 50 5.06 28.95 10.02
C GLY A 50 6.18 28.70 11.01
N SER A 51 5.84 28.12 12.16
CA SER A 51 6.80 27.91 13.25
C SER A 51 6.54 26.60 13.98
N LEU A 52 7.52 25.69 13.91
CA LEU A 52 7.45 24.38 14.56
C LEU A 52 7.15 24.45 16.06
N GLU A 53 7.80 25.37 16.78
CA GLU A 53 7.59 25.50 18.22
C GLU A 53 6.18 25.99 18.52
N ARG A 54 5.71 27.04 17.84
CA ARG A 54 4.40 27.64 18.10
C ARG A 54 3.25 26.74 17.68
N GLU A 55 3.27 26.24 16.44
CA GLU A 55 2.11 25.56 15.84
C GLU A 55 2.03 24.08 16.21
N CYS A 56 3.18 23.39 16.33
CA CYS A 56 3.19 21.94 16.51
C CYS A 56 3.66 21.44 17.89
N ARG A 57 4.38 22.27 18.68
CA ARG A 57 4.86 21.87 20.03
C ARG A 57 4.10 22.52 21.15
N GLU A 58 3.89 23.83 21.07
CA GLU A 58 3.02 24.58 21.99
C GLU A 58 1.54 24.29 21.69
N GLU A 59 1.24 23.99 20.42
CA GLU A 59 -0.10 23.70 19.91
C GLU A 59 -0.14 22.36 19.14
N THR A 60 -1.33 21.96 18.70
CA THR A 60 -1.52 20.78 17.86
C THR A 60 -1.75 21.22 16.42
N CYS A 61 -0.81 20.88 15.53
CA CYS A 61 -0.88 21.25 14.13
C CYS A 61 -1.45 20.12 13.25
N ASP A 62 -2.04 20.49 12.12
CA ASP A 62 -2.37 19.58 11.03
C ASP A 62 -1.24 19.47 9.99
N PHE A 63 -1.44 18.63 8.97
CA PHE A 63 -0.42 18.38 7.95
C PHE A 63 -0.15 19.59 7.06
N GLU A 64 -1.15 20.46 6.83
CA GLU A 64 -0.98 21.66 6.01
C GLU A 64 -0.08 22.65 6.72
N GLU A 65 -0.32 22.90 8.01
CA GLU A 65 0.53 23.73 8.87
C GLU A 65 1.96 23.18 8.96
N ALA A 66 2.11 21.87 9.19
CA ALA A 66 3.42 21.22 9.15
C ALA A 66 4.11 21.40 7.78
N SER A 67 3.36 21.36 6.67
CA SER A 67 3.93 21.54 5.33
C SER A 67 4.36 22.98 5.02
N GLU A 68 3.84 23.97 5.76
CA GLU A 68 4.26 25.37 5.65
C GLU A 68 5.58 25.65 6.39
N ILE A 69 5.94 24.80 7.36
CA ILE A 69 7.18 24.91 8.15
C ILE A 69 8.40 24.35 7.40
N PHE A 70 8.25 23.24 6.70
CA PHE A 70 9.37 22.54 6.04
C PHE A 70 9.45 22.84 4.54
N GLU A 71 10.67 23.00 4.01
CA GLU A 71 10.89 23.35 2.61
C GLU A 71 10.50 22.23 1.62
N THR A 72 10.63 20.97 2.03
CA THR A 72 10.40 19.80 1.17
C THR A 72 9.39 18.86 1.77
N LYS A 73 8.65 18.17 0.89
CA LYS A 73 7.65 17.17 1.29
C LYS A 73 8.29 16.03 2.08
N GLU A 74 9.51 15.65 1.74
CA GLU A 74 10.27 14.61 2.44
C GLU A 74 10.56 15.02 3.88
N ALA A 75 10.97 16.28 4.11
CA ALA A 75 11.21 16.80 5.45
C ALA A 75 9.91 16.91 6.26
N THR A 76 8.81 17.37 5.64
CA THR A 76 7.48 17.39 6.27
C THR A 76 7.06 15.99 6.70
N LEU A 77 7.20 14.98 5.84
CA LEU A 77 6.82 13.60 6.15
C LEU A 77 7.70 12.99 7.25
N GLU A 78 9.00 13.27 7.27
CA GLU A 78 9.90 12.78 8.31
C GLU A 78 9.54 13.33 9.70
N PHE A 79 9.14 14.61 9.77
CA PHE A 79 8.55 15.17 10.99
C PHE A 79 7.19 14.55 11.30
N TRP A 80 6.30 14.51 10.31
CA TRP A 80 4.89 14.14 10.48
C TRP A 80 4.70 12.71 10.94
N ASN A 81 5.47 11.75 10.39
CA ASN A 81 5.41 10.35 10.80
C ASN A 81 5.65 10.23 12.31
N LYS A 82 6.70 10.88 12.82
CA LYS A 82 7.03 10.88 14.25
C LYS A 82 6.04 11.66 15.11
N TYR A 83 5.49 12.74 14.56
CA TYR A 83 4.56 13.61 15.27
C TYR A 83 3.23 12.91 15.58
N VAL A 84 2.72 12.13 14.63
CA VAL A 84 1.38 11.52 14.72
C VAL A 84 1.35 10.29 15.63
N ASP A 85 2.35 9.42 15.57
CA ASP A 85 2.33 8.15 16.31
C ASP A 85 3.68 7.71 16.91
N GLY A 86 4.62 8.65 17.02
CA GLY A 86 5.93 8.45 17.65
C GLY A 86 6.99 7.90 16.69
N ASP A 87 8.23 7.82 17.16
CA ASP A 87 9.36 7.35 16.35
C ASP A 87 9.53 5.83 16.51
N GLN A 88 9.07 5.05 15.52
CA GLN A 88 9.25 3.60 15.51
C GLN A 88 10.70 3.19 15.19
N CYS A 89 11.50 4.10 14.66
CA CYS A 89 12.94 3.91 14.48
C CYS A 89 13.77 4.15 15.76
N ALA A 90 13.18 4.65 16.85
CA ALA A 90 13.89 4.97 18.09
C ALA A 90 14.66 3.77 18.68
N GLN A 91 14.14 2.55 18.52
CA GLN A 91 14.79 1.32 18.99
C GLN A 91 15.88 0.78 18.05
N LYS A 92 16.13 1.43 16.91
CA LYS A 92 17.08 0.99 15.87
C LYS A 92 16.83 -0.46 15.43
N PRO A 93 15.65 -0.76 14.86
CA PRO A 93 15.27 -2.14 14.52
C PRO A 93 16.06 -2.74 13.34
N CYS A 94 16.69 -1.91 12.49
CA CYS A 94 17.45 -2.37 11.34
C CYS A 94 18.89 -2.73 11.73
N PHE A 95 19.37 -3.92 11.35
CA PHE A 95 20.71 -4.39 11.71
C PHE A 95 21.81 -3.77 10.84
N ASN A 96 21.71 -3.93 9.52
CA ASN A 96 22.67 -3.40 8.55
C ASN A 96 21.95 -2.52 7.53
N GLY A 97 21.43 -1.40 8.00
CA GLY A 97 20.71 -0.46 7.16
C GLY A 97 20.18 0.74 7.93
N THR A 98 19.53 1.63 7.18
CA THR A 98 18.93 2.85 7.72
C THR A 98 17.43 2.63 7.93
N CYS A 99 16.94 2.93 9.13
CA CYS A 99 15.51 2.89 9.44
C CYS A 99 14.79 4.12 8.87
N LYS A 100 13.65 3.88 8.22
CA LYS A 100 12.71 4.90 7.75
C LYS A 100 11.37 4.70 8.44
N ASP A 101 11.04 5.69 9.25
CA ASP A 101 9.80 5.80 10.03
C ASP A 101 8.61 6.07 9.11
N ASN A 102 7.47 5.47 9.38
CA ASN A 102 6.22 5.63 8.64
C ASN A 102 5.04 5.62 9.63
N ILE A 103 3.89 6.15 9.22
CA ILE A 103 2.68 6.08 10.07
C ILE A 103 2.34 4.60 10.37
N GLY A 104 2.38 4.25 11.65
CA GLY A 104 2.07 2.95 12.24
C GLY A 104 3.08 1.85 11.94
N SER A 105 4.22 2.16 11.31
CA SER A 105 5.17 1.15 10.86
C SER A 105 6.56 1.71 10.57
N TYR A 106 7.54 0.86 10.30
CA TYR A 106 8.84 1.30 9.81
C TYR A 106 9.30 0.39 8.68
N SER A 107 10.27 0.88 7.91
CA SER A 107 10.92 0.13 6.84
C SER A 107 12.43 0.29 6.95
N CYS A 108 13.18 -0.75 6.60
CA CYS A 108 14.63 -0.70 6.58
C CYS A 108 15.14 -0.56 5.14
N ILE A 109 15.98 0.45 4.91
CA ILE A 109 16.78 0.56 3.69
C ILE A 109 18.11 -0.13 3.95
N CYS A 110 18.29 -1.33 3.38
CA CYS A 110 19.47 -2.14 3.63
C CYS A 110 20.72 -1.61 2.94
N ASP A 111 21.85 -1.75 3.63
CA ASP A 111 23.17 -1.47 3.07
C ASP A 111 23.53 -2.50 1.99
N ARG A 112 24.51 -2.17 1.14
CA ARG A 112 24.95 -3.07 0.07
C ARG A 112 25.41 -4.40 0.66
N GLY A 113 24.88 -5.50 0.13
CA GLY A 113 25.19 -6.85 0.58
C GLY A 113 24.21 -7.40 1.63
N TRP A 114 23.22 -6.61 2.09
CA TRP A 114 22.22 -7.04 3.06
C TRP A 114 20.79 -7.01 2.48
N GLU A 115 19.95 -7.94 2.93
CA GLU A 115 18.55 -8.07 2.57
C GLU A 115 17.68 -8.55 3.75
N GLY A 116 16.38 -8.70 3.49
CA GLY A 116 15.34 -8.95 4.49
C GLY A 116 14.73 -7.68 5.08
N ALA A 117 13.60 -7.83 5.77
CA ALA A 117 12.82 -6.73 6.33
C ALA A 117 13.59 -5.91 7.37
N LEU A 118 14.53 -6.54 8.09
CA LEU A 118 15.40 -5.91 9.10
C LEU A 118 16.87 -5.84 8.67
N CYS A 119 17.20 -6.16 7.42
CA CYS A 119 18.56 -6.15 6.89
C CYS A 119 19.54 -7.05 7.67
N ASN A 120 19.05 -8.22 8.09
CA ASN A 120 19.78 -9.19 8.90
C ASN A 120 20.23 -10.43 8.11
N TYR A 121 20.04 -10.44 6.79
CA TYR A 121 20.45 -11.53 5.91
C TYR A 121 21.46 -11.02 4.87
N GLU A 122 22.52 -11.78 4.62
CA GLU A 122 23.45 -11.49 3.53
C GLU A 122 22.81 -11.84 2.17
N VAL A 123 23.02 -10.97 1.19
CA VAL A 123 22.55 -11.17 -0.19
C VAL A 123 23.32 -12.34 -0.82
N LYS A 124 22.60 -13.41 -1.17
CA LYS A 124 23.19 -14.60 -1.82
C LYS A 124 23.11 -14.57 -3.34
N TYR A 125 22.13 -13.85 -3.89
CA TYR A 125 21.87 -13.78 -5.32
C TYR A 125 21.50 -12.35 -5.71
N ASN A 126 22.02 -11.88 -6.85
CA ASN A 126 21.71 -10.56 -7.41
C ASN A 126 20.81 -10.62 -8.66
N ASN A 127 20.63 -11.81 -9.25
CA ASN A 127 19.83 -12.06 -10.44
C ASN A 127 18.96 -13.32 -10.26
N CYS A 128 18.08 -13.57 -11.22
CA CYS A 128 17.15 -14.70 -11.18
C CYS A 128 17.65 -15.93 -11.94
N SER A 129 18.79 -15.83 -12.63
CA SER A 129 19.29 -16.87 -13.54
C SER A 129 19.75 -18.13 -12.80
N VAL A 130 20.21 -17.99 -11.56
CA VAL A 130 20.68 -19.12 -10.75
C VAL A 130 19.68 -19.39 -9.62
N ASN A 131 19.15 -20.62 -9.56
CA ASN A 131 18.26 -21.07 -8.48
C ASN A 131 17.08 -20.09 -8.21
N ASN A 132 16.56 -19.46 -9.27
CA ASN A 132 15.50 -18.45 -9.21
C ASN A 132 15.83 -17.27 -8.25
N GLY A 133 17.11 -16.91 -8.14
CA GLY A 133 17.57 -15.90 -7.19
C GLY A 133 17.36 -16.27 -5.72
N GLY A 134 17.08 -17.54 -5.40
CA GLY A 134 16.70 -17.95 -4.05
C GLY A 134 15.24 -17.64 -3.69
N CYS A 135 14.46 -17.03 -4.59
CA CYS A 135 13.04 -16.78 -4.38
C CYS A 135 12.24 -18.08 -4.42
N GLN A 136 11.29 -18.25 -3.49
CA GLN A 136 10.43 -19.43 -3.46
C GLN A 136 9.47 -19.47 -4.66
N HIS A 137 8.75 -18.36 -4.89
CA HIS A 137 7.83 -18.21 -6.02
C HIS A 137 8.47 -17.37 -7.11
N PHE A 138 8.10 -16.11 -7.28
CA PHE A 138 8.53 -15.32 -8.43
C PHE A 138 9.79 -14.53 -8.12
N CYS A 139 10.69 -14.44 -9.09
CA CYS A 139 11.89 -13.60 -9.04
C CYS A 139 11.82 -12.55 -10.15
N LYS A 140 12.12 -11.30 -9.82
CA LYS A 140 12.26 -10.22 -10.80
C LYS A 140 13.54 -9.44 -10.58
N GLU A 141 14.24 -9.16 -11.68
CA GLU A 141 15.46 -8.37 -11.68
C GLU A 141 15.12 -6.87 -11.77
N ASP A 142 15.87 -6.04 -11.06
CA ASP A 142 15.88 -4.58 -11.16
C ASP A 142 17.23 -4.16 -11.75
N PRO A 143 17.29 -3.90 -13.08
CA PRO A 143 18.53 -3.52 -13.75
C PRO A 143 19.13 -2.21 -13.22
N ALA A 144 18.31 -1.28 -12.72
CA ALA A 144 18.77 0.02 -12.26
C ALA A 144 19.52 -0.10 -10.93
N LYS A 145 19.09 -1.01 -10.06
CA LYS A 145 19.71 -1.26 -8.75
C LYS A 145 20.67 -2.44 -8.74
N GLN A 146 20.79 -3.17 -9.86
CA GLN A 146 21.58 -4.40 -9.98
C GLN A 146 21.23 -5.43 -8.89
N CYS A 147 19.94 -5.58 -8.61
CA CYS A 147 19.45 -6.50 -7.59
C CYS A 147 18.23 -7.29 -8.09
N ARG A 148 17.81 -8.28 -7.31
CA ARG A 148 16.60 -9.07 -7.55
C ARG A 148 15.67 -8.97 -6.35
N TYR A 149 14.37 -8.98 -6.61
CA TYR A 149 13.36 -9.08 -5.56
C TYR A 149 12.44 -10.26 -5.81
N CYS A 150 12.01 -10.87 -4.71
CA CYS A 150 11.08 -11.98 -4.71
C CYS A 150 9.65 -11.47 -4.54
N SER A 151 8.68 -12.18 -5.11
CA SER A 151 7.26 -11.94 -4.89
C SER A 151 6.49 -13.25 -4.88
N CYS A 152 5.30 -13.24 -4.29
CA CYS A 152 4.52 -14.44 -4.05
C CYS A 152 3.26 -14.48 -4.91
N ALA A 153 2.80 -15.69 -5.22
CA ALA A 153 1.50 -15.92 -5.84
C ALA A 153 0.34 -15.47 -4.94
N SER A 154 -0.83 -15.24 -5.54
CA SER A 154 -2.05 -14.89 -4.80
C SER A 154 -2.37 -15.95 -3.75
N GLY A 155 -2.75 -15.49 -2.55
CA GLY A 155 -2.95 -16.34 -1.39
C GLY A 155 -1.68 -16.65 -0.59
N TYR A 156 -0.54 -16.05 -0.96
CA TYR A 156 0.71 -16.11 -0.21
C TYR A 156 1.26 -14.73 0.13
N GLN A 157 1.97 -14.65 1.25
CA GLN A 157 2.70 -13.47 1.71
C GLN A 157 4.19 -13.74 1.78
N LEU A 158 4.99 -12.76 1.34
CA LEU A 158 6.45 -12.82 1.42
C LEU A 158 6.88 -12.63 2.88
N MET A 159 7.76 -13.49 3.35
CA MET A 159 8.29 -13.45 4.71
C MET A 159 9.37 -12.36 4.86
N ASN A 160 9.76 -12.12 6.12
CA ASN A 160 10.77 -11.14 6.49
C ASN A 160 12.17 -11.43 5.93
N ASP A 161 12.45 -12.64 5.45
CA ASP A 161 13.70 -12.97 4.76
C ASP A 161 13.73 -12.49 3.30
N HIS A 162 12.62 -11.90 2.81
CA HIS A 162 12.40 -11.47 1.43
C HIS A 162 12.62 -12.56 0.37
N ASN A 163 12.55 -13.84 0.75
CA ASN A 163 12.79 -14.97 -0.15
C ASN A 163 11.67 -16.01 -0.08
N MET A 164 11.12 -16.27 1.11
CA MET A 164 10.14 -17.33 1.38
C MET A 164 8.70 -16.81 1.34
N CYS A 165 7.79 -17.62 0.80
CA CYS A 165 6.36 -17.33 0.65
C CYS A 165 5.53 -18.26 1.53
N THR A 166 4.72 -17.69 2.41
CA THR A 166 3.81 -18.43 3.29
C THR A 166 2.36 -18.22 2.91
N PRO A 167 1.53 -19.27 2.95
CA PRO A 167 0.12 -19.17 2.60
C PRO A 167 -0.67 -18.41 3.65
N VAL A 168 -1.52 -17.49 3.21
CA VAL A 168 -2.38 -16.65 4.07
C VAL A 168 -3.88 -16.88 3.85
N VAL A 169 -4.23 -17.83 2.99
CA VAL A 169 -5.60 -18.27 2.73
C VAL A 169 -5.73 -19.77 3.00
N GLU A 170 -6.96 -20.24 3.26
CA GLU A 170 -7.24 -21.65 3.57
C GLU A 170 -6.88 -22.59 2.42
N PHE A 171 -7.12 -22.16 1.18
CA PHE A 171 -6.85 -22.96 -0.02
C PHE A 171 -5.91 -22.21 -0.97
N PRO A 172 -4.62 -22.15 -0.63
CA PRO A 172 -3.64 -21.47 -1.45
C PRO A 172 -3.34 -22.29 -2.71
N CYS A 173 -2.93 -21.59 -3.75
CA CYS A 173 -2.60 -22.21 -5.01
C CYS A 173 -1.45 -23.21 -4.95
N GLY A 174 -1.51 -24.25 -5.81
CA GLY A 174 -0.46 -25.25 -5.97
C GLY A 174 -0.10 -26.06 -4.71
N ARG A 175 -0.98 -26.08 -3.70
CA ARG A 175 -0.87 -26.97 -2.53
C ARG A 175 -2.06 -27.92 -2.47
N VAL A 176 -1.79 -29.13 -1.97
CA VAL A 176 -2.82 -30.14 -1.70
C VAL A 176 -3.17 -30.07 -0.20
N LYS A 177 -4.44 -30.26 0.14
CA LYS A 177 -5.01 -30.14 1.50
C LYS A 177 -4.37 -31.06 2.59
N MET A 178 -3.41 -31.91 2.23
CA MET A 178 -2.74 -32.81 3.17
C MET A 178 -1.91 -32.08 4.24
N ASP A 179 -1.50 -30.82 3.98
CA ASP A 179 -0.62 -30.06 4.88
C ASP A 179 -1.36 -29.24 5.96
N TYR A 180 -2.70 -29.24 6.02
CA TYR A 180 -3.47 -28.34 6.91
C TYR A 180 -4.29 -29.04 8.00
N THR A 181 -4.31 -30.37 8.02
CA THR A 181 -4.98 -31.12 9.07
C THR A 181 -4.14 -32.33 9.46
N GLU A 182 -3.20 -32.13 10.40
CA GLU A 182 -2.94 -33.20 11.35
C GLU A 182 -4.24 -33.41 12.14
N GLY A 183 -5.06 -34.39 11.72
CA GLY A 183 -5.96 -35.04 12.66
C GLY A 183 -7.33 -35.55 12.21
N LYS A 184 -7.89 -35.27 11.01
CA LYS A 184 -9.29 -35.73 10.77
C LYS A 184 -9.86 -35.78 9.34
N ALA A 185 -9.06 -36.02 8.30
CA ALA A 185 -9.62 -36.28 6.96
C ALA A 185 -9.26 -37.69 6.47
N GLU A 186 -10.25 -38.57 6.42
CA GLU A 186 -10.24 -39.92 5.82
C GLU A 186 -10.05 -39.95 4.30
N PHE A 187 -9.52 -38.90 3.68
CA PHE A 187 -9.35 -38.82 2.23
C PHE A 187 -7.88 -38.96 1.85
N ASN A 188 -7.50 -40.14 1.38
CA ASN A 188 -6.21 -40.38 0.71
C ASN A 188 -6.24 -39.74 -0.69
N ILE A 189 -5.92 -38.45 -0.78
CA ILE A 189 -5.68 -37.77 -2.05
C ILE A 189 -4.40 -38.35 -2.68
N ARG A 190 -4.58 -39.23 -3.66
CA ARG A 190 -3.49 -39.82 -4.44
C ARG A 190 -3.13 -38.88 -5.59
N LEU A 191 -2.01 -38.20 -5.49
CA LEU A 191 -1.39 -37.51 -6.62
C LEU A 191 -0.92 -38.58 -7.63
N ILE A 192 -1.57 -38.67 -8.80
CA ILE A 192 -1.13 -39.55 -9.90
C ILE A 192 -0.39 -38.69 -10.91
N GLY A 193 0.94 -38.82 -10.97
CA GLY A 193 1.78 -38.17 -11.99
C GLY A 193 2.26 -36.74 -11.67
N GLY A 194 2.16 -36.28 -10.41
CA GLY A 194 2.71 -34.99 -9.99
C GLY A 194 4.16 -35.08 -9.51
N HIS A 195 5.00 -34.13 -9.90
CA HIS A 195 6.35 -33.93 -9.36
C HIS A 195 6.41 -32.62 -8.56
N SER A 196 7.21 -32.58 -7.50
CA SER A 196 7.48 -31.33 -6.80
C SER A 196 8.22 -30.37 -7.74
N GLY A 197 7.61 -29.22 -8.03
CA GLY A 197 8.27 -28.16 -8.78
C GLY A 197 9.47 -27.59 -8.02
N GLY A 198 10.48 -27.13 -8.74
CA GLY A 198 11.60 -26.40 -8.15
C GLY A 198 11.18 -24.99 -7.70
N ARG A 199 12.12 -24.24 -7.10
CA ARG A 199 11.94 -22.80 -6.87
C ARG A 199 11.72 -22.06 -8.19
N GLY A 200 10.80 -21.11 -8.24
CA GLY A 200 10.51 -20.37 -9.47
C GLY A 200 9.47 -21.01 -10.37
N PHE A 201 9.12 -22.28 -10.14
CA PHE A 201 8.09 -22.93 -10.92
C PHE A 201 6.72 -22.39 -10.49
N SER A 202 5.89 -22.02 -11.46
CA SER A 202 4.53 -21.59 -11.20
C SER A 202 3.75 -22.72 -10.51
N PRO A 203 3.04 -22.45 -9.40
CA PRO A 203 2.18 -23.46 -8.76
C PRO A 203 0.99 -23.88 -9.65
N TRP A 204 0.82 -23.22 -10.80
CA TRP A 204 -0.23 -23.47 -11.79
C TRP A 204 0.42 -23.74 -13.15
N GLN A 205 0.72 -25.00 -13.44
CA GLN A 205 0.61 -25.45 -14.81
C GLN A 205 -0.58 -26.40 -14.85
N VAL A 206 -1.71 -25.86 -15.34
CA VAL A 206 -2.84 -26.63 -15.85
C VAL A 206 -2.39 -27.50 -17.01
#